data_AF-A0A3C0S4J3-F1
#
_entry.id   AF-A0A3C0S4J3-F1
#
_cell.length_a   1.000
_cell.length_b   1.000
_cell.length_c   1.000
_cell.angle_alpha   90.00
_cell.angle_beta   90.00
_cell.angle_gamma   90.00
#
_symmetry.space_group_name_H-M   'P 1'
#
loop_
_entity.id
_entity.type
_entity.pdbx_description
1 polymer ?
#
loop_
_entity_poly.entity_id
_entity_poly.type
_entity_poly.pdbx_seq_one_letter_code
_entity_poly.pdbx_strand_id
1 'polypeptide(L)'
;PAEIKVCVFIRECSSLFDIEECILFAELNKIRLNRAKKADKDAARKTQSPPPNTGMPPFGMDGPPPDFFMTDDERAGLPPIESVEQPAQLTSEILQEREIVRILINYGDYLATWEGDGDIPVAGLLLGNISDIEFKDKAAAYILNVYREAAEKYEIPDTKQFYSNSDPAIADLAINCVASKYSLSENWNDDKRKIYVTQEYEHLKQLVVTAIYRIKKRKIEAEMHHIREEMKHEQDVANLEVLIFKYQKLKEAERLLGGFLGNTIVK
;
A
#
# COMPACT_ATOMS: atom_id res chain seq x y z
N PRO A 1 26.60 5.64 -0.06
CA PRO A 1 26.88 4.17 -0.01
C PRO A 1 25.81 3.32 0.69
N ALA A 2 25.22 3.77 1.80
CA ALA A 2 24.21 3.01 2.54
C ALA A 2 22.84 2.98 1.86
N GLU A 3 22.38 4.10 1.29
CA GLU A 3 21.08 4.18 0.60
C GLU A 3 21.01 3.29 -0.64
N ILE A 4 22.09 3.24 -1.42
CA ILE A 4 22.19 2.36 -2.59
C ILE A 4 22.06 0.88 -2.17
N LYS A 5 22.66 0.47 -1.05
CA LYS A 5 22.51 -0.89 -0.52
C LYS A 5 21.09 -1.19 -0.08
N VAL A 6 20.38 -0.21 0.50
CA VAL A 6 18.97 -0.36 0.89
C VAL A 6 18.07 -0.49 -0.33
N CYS A 7 18.30 0.30 -1.39
CA CYS A 7 17.54 0.19 -2.63
C CYS A 7 17.76 -1.16 -3.32
N VAL A 8 19.01 -1.64 -3.39
CA VAL A 8 19.31 -2.97 -3.97
C VAL A 8 18.65 -4.09 -3.15
N PHE A 9 18.70 -3.99 -1.82
CA PHE A 9 18.05 -4.97 -0.94
C PHE A 9 16.52 -4.96 -1.07
N ILE A 10 15.89 -3.78 -1.14
CA ILE A 10 14.44 -3.66 -1.35
C ILE A 10 14.04 -4.24 -2.71
N ARG A 11 14.83 -4.00 -3.75
CA ARG A 11 14.60 -4.58 -5.08
C ARG A 11 14.70 -6.11 -5.07
N GLU A 12 15.71 -6.67 -4.41
CA GLU A 12 15.81 -8.13 -4.26
C GLU A 12 14.64 -8.71 -3.46
N CYS A 13 14.22 -8.03 -2.39
CA CYS A 13 13.05 -8.42 -1.60
C CYS A 13 11.75 -8.30 -2.40
N SER A 14 11.61 -7.27 -3.22
CA SER A 14 10.47 -7.09 -4.11
C SER A 14 10.34 -8.26 -5.07
N SER A 15 11.44 -8.66 -5.69
CA SER A 15 11.50 -9.82 -6.59
C SER A 15 11.32 -11.15 -5.87
N LEU A 16 11.76 -11.30 -4.62
CA LEU A 16 11.65 -12.54 -3.86
C LEU A 16 10.23 -12.77 -3.33
N PHE A 17 9.56 -11.69 -2.89
CA PHE A 17 8.25 -11.75 -2.24
C PHE A 17 7.09 -11.39 -3.18
N ASP A 18 7.37 -11.06 -4.44
CA ASP A 18 6.40 -10.47 -5.38
C ASP A 18 5.61 -9.33 -4.73
N ILE A 19 6.31 -8.44 -4.03
CA ILE A 19 5.74 -7.23 -3.44
C ILE A 19 6.32 -6.05 -4.18
N GLU A 20 5.49 -5.10 -4.60
CA GLU A 20 5.96 -3.88 -5.26
C GLU A 20 6.99 -3.13 -4.38
N GLU A 21 8.11 -2.71 -4.97
CA GLU A 21 9.15 -1.97 -4.26
C GLU A 21 8.58 -0.75 -3.52
N CYS A 22 7.61 -0.05 -4.12
CA CYS A 22 6.94 1.11 -3.54
C CYS A 22 6.27 0.80 -2.19
N ILE A 23 5.63 -0.36 -2.07
CA ILE A 23 5.00 -0.84 -0.82
C ILE A 23 6.08 -1.09 0.24
N LEU A 24 7.18 -1.75 -0.15
CA LEU A 24 8.29 -2.03 0.76
C LEU A 24 8.98 -0.74 1.24
N PHE A 25 9.12 0.26 0.36
CA PHE A 25 9.63 1.58 0.74
C PHE A 25 8.69 2.30 1.72
N ALA A 26 7.38 2.24 1.49
CA ALA A 26 6.40 2.86 2.39
C ALA A 26 6.45 2.24 3.79
N GLU A 27 6.47 0.91 3.89
CA GLU A 27 6.56 0.21 5.18
C GLU A 27 7.92 0.43 5.86
N LEU A 28 9.04 0.44 5.11
CA LEU A 28 10.35 0.75 5.67
C LEU A 28 10.37 2.17 6.26
N ASN A 29 9.84 3.15 5.53
CA ASN A 29 9.80 4.54 5.98
C ASN A 29 8.89 4.69 7.21
N LYS A 30 7.75 4.00 7.25
CA LYS A 30 6.86 3.94 8.41
C LYS A 30 7.58 3.35 9.65
N ILE A 31 8.34 2.27 9.48
CA ILE A 31 9.13 1.67 10.56
C ILE A 31 10.22 2.64 11.06
N ARG A 32 10.93 3.31 10.15
CA ARG A 32 11.97 4.30 10.50
C ARG A 32 11.39 5.46 11.30
N LEU A 33 10.27 6.04 10.84
CA LEU A 33 9.57 7.11 11.53
C LEU A 33 9.08 6.68 12.92
N ASN A 34 8.52 5.47 13.04
CA ASN A 34 8.07 4.94 14.32
C ASN A 34 9.22 4.70 15.30
N ARG A 35 10.39 4.23 14.82
CA ARG A 35 11.60 4.07 15.64
C ARG A 35 12.16 5.42 16.10
N ALA A 36 12.21 6.41 15.21
CA ALA A 36 12.67 7.77 15.56
C ALA A 36 11.76 8.39 16.64
N LYS A 37 10.43 8.36 16.44
CA LYS A 37 9.45 8.85 17.44
C LYS A 37 9.55 8.14 18.79
N LYS A 38 9.88 6.85 18.80
CA LYS A 38 10.07 6.08 20.04
C LYS A 38 11.36 6.46 20.76
N ALA A 39 12.45 6.64 20.01
CA ALA A 39 13.74 7.10 20.55
C ALA A 39 13.64 8.51 21.17
N ASP A 40 12.93 9.43 20.51
CA ASP A 40 12.69 10.78 21.03
C ASP A 40 11.85 10.79 22.31
N LYS A 41 10.80 9.96 22.37
CA LYS A 41 10.00 9.79 23.60
C LYS A 41 10.82 9.22 24.75
N ASP A 42 11.72 8.27 24.48
CA ASP A 42 12.59 7.67 25.49
C ASP A 42 13.70 8.66 25.95
N ALA A 43 14.18 9.54 25.06
CA ALA A 43 15.15 10.59 25.38
C ALA A 43 14.52 11.74 26.20
N ALA A 44 13.30 12.16 25.85
CA ALA A 44 12.54 13.18 26.59
C ALA A 44 12.14 12.70 28.00
N ARG A 45 11.94 11.38 28.18
CA ARG A 45 11.62 10.80 29.49
C ARG A 45 12.83 10.71 30.43
N LYS A 46 14.06 10.76 29.91
CA LYS A 46 15.31 10.74 30.68
C LYS A 46 15.83 12.11 31.10
N THR A 47 15.25 13.21 30.60
CA THR A 47 15.73 14.60 30.83
C THR A 47 14.89 15.41 31.81
N GLN A 48 13.96 14.80 32.56
CA GLN A 48 13.22 15.50 33.61
C GLN A 48 14.02 15.58 34.93
N SER A 49 14.90 16.59 35.02
CA SER A 49 15.31 17.22 36.28
C SER A 49 15.40 18.75 36.07
N PRO A 50 15.00 19.58 37.05
CA PRO A 50 14.87 21.03 36.85
C PRO A 50 16.23 21.76 36.89
N PRO A 51 16.36 22.95 36.27
CA PRO A 51 17.67 23.58 36.04
C PRO A 51 18.08 24.49 37.21
N PRO A 52 19.39 24.74 37.39
CA PRO A 52 19.87 26.01 37.88
C PRO A 52 20.56 26.80 36.77
N ASN A 53 20.38 28.11 36.92
CA ASN A 53 20.75 29.21 36.05
C ASN A 53 22.27 29.44 35.93
N THR A 54 22.63 30.29 34.97
CA THR A 54 23.89 31.05 34.75
C THR A 54 25.08 30.38 34.06
N GLY A 55 25.50 31.00 32.94
CA GLY A 55 26.90 31.08 32.51
C GLY A 55 27.20 30.64 31.07
N MET A 56 27.26 31.60 30.14
CA MET A 56 28.05 31.47 28.89
C MET A 56 29.56 31.55 29.26
N PRO A 57 30.60 31.07 28.51
CA PRO A 57 30.76 30.66 27.08
C PRO A 57 31.52 29.27 26.98
N PRO A 58 32.25 28.81 25.91
CA PRO A 58 32.59 29.37 24.60
C PRO A 58 32.40 28.45 23.36
N PHE A 59 32.58 29.09 22.20
CA PHE A 59 32.58 28.55 20.84
C PHE A 59 33.34 27.23 20.64
N GLY A 60 32.65 26.26 20.02
CA GLY A 60 33.24 25.07 19.40
C GLY A 60 32.29 23.86 19.43
N MET A 61 31.93 23.36 18.24
CA MET A 61 31.18 22.13 17.92
C MET A 61 29.66 22.27 17.70
N ASP A 62 29.21 21.63 16.61
CA ASP A 62 27.85 21.48 16.07
C ASP A 62 26.70 21.81 17.03
N GLY A 63 26.13 23.01 16.87
CA GLY A 63 24.90 23.41 17.54
C GLY A 63 23.65 22.98 16.77
N PRO A 64 22.50 22.79 17.45
CA PRO A 64 21.23 22.49 16.80
C PRO A 64 20.81 23.64 15.86
N PRO A 65 19.97 23.35 14.84
CA PRO A 65 19.60 24.32 13.81
C PRO A 65 19.10 25.66 14.38
N PRO A 66 19.30 26.78 13.67
CA PRO A 66 19.01 28.14 14.15
C PRO A 66 17.59 28.35 14.70
N ASP A 67 16.61 27.56 14.25
CA ASP A 67 15.21 27.60 14.70
C ASP A 67 15.02 27.26 16.19
N PHE A 68 16.02 26.69 16.86
CA PHE A 68 15.93 26.27 18.26
C PHE A 68 16.07 27.43 19.27
N PHE A 69 16.55 28.60 18.82
CA PHE A 69 16.83 29.76 19.68
C PHE A 69 15.83 30.92 19.55
N MET A 70 14.79 30.79 18.72
CA MET A 70 13.79 31.85 18.55
C MET A 70 12.82 31.90 19.72
N THR A 71 12.52 33.11 20.19
CA THR A 71 11.52 33.36 21.24
C THR A 71 10.10 33.32 20.66
N ASP A 72 9.11 32.98 21.48
CA ASP A 72 7.69 32.86 21.04
C ASP A 72 7.16 34.13 20.36
N ASP A 73 7.69 35.30 20.72
CA ASP A 73 7.34 36.59 20.10
C ASP A 73 7.89 36.75 18.66
N GLU A 74 9.04 36.17 18.33
CA GLU A 74 9.62 36.24 16.97
C GLU A 74 8.92 35.26 16.01
N ARG A 75 8.34 34.18 16.53
CA ARG A 75 7.56 33.20 15.75
C ARG A 75 6.21 33.74 15.29
N ALA A 76 5.66 34.72 16.00
CA ALA A 76 4.38 35.36 15.71
C ALA A 76 4.44 36.40 14.57
N GLY A 77 5.64 36.81 14.13
CA GLY A 77 5.85 37.81 13.07
C GLY A 77 6.02 37.24 11.66
N LEU A 78 6.13 35.92 11.50
CA LEU A 78 6.16 35.28 10.19
C LEU A 78 4.73 35.13 9.66
N PRO A 79 4.46 35.44 8.37
CA PRO A 79 3.17 35.12 7.78
C PRO A 79 2.92 33.62 7.98
N PRO A 80 1.67 33.19 8.28
CA PRO A 80 1.38 31.79 8.47
C PRO A 80 1.88 31.06 7.24
N ILE A 81 2.87 30.18 7.41
CA ILE A 81 3.20 29.20 6.39
C ILE A 81 1.90 28.43 6.23
N GLU A 82 1.18 28.70 5.14
CA GLU A 82 0.00 27.97 4.75
C GLU A 82 0.31 26.50 4.97
N SER A 83 -0.52 25.85 5.78
CA SER A 83 -0.46 24.44 6.03
C SER A 83 -0.39 23.74 4.68
N VAL A 84 0.82 23.35 4.27
CA VAL A 84 1.02 22.43 3.17
C VAL A 84 0.22 21.20 3.59
N GLU A 85 -0.93 21.01 2.93
CA GLU A 85 -1.75 19.83 3.08
C GLU A 85 -0.80 18.65 2.96
N GLN A 86 -0.59 17.93 4.06
CA GLN A 86 0.22 16.73 4.04
C GLN A 86 -0.42 15.85 2.96
N PRO A 87 0.31 15.49 1.88
CA PRO A 87 -0.26 14.62 0.87
C PRO A 87 -0.75 13.37 1.60
N ALA A 88 -2.02 13.02 1.38
CA ALA A 88 -2.70 11.92 2.05
C ALA A 88 -1.72 10.75 2.20
N GLN A 89 -1.39 10.39 3.45
CA GLN A 89 -0.37 9.39 3.73
C GLN A 89 -0.72 8.12 2.97
N LEU A 90 0.11 7.74 1.99
CA LEU A 90 -0.12 6.59 1.14
C LEU A 90 -0.06 5.33 2.03
N THR A 91 -1.23 4.85 2.45
CA THR A 91 -1.32 3.67 3.31
C THR A 91 -1.13 2.41 2.46
N SER A 92 -0.66 1.33 3.09
CA SER A 92 -0.58 0.01 2.45
C SER A 92 -1.93 -0.43 1.87
N GLU A 93 -3.04 0.00 2.49
CA GLU A 93 -4.40 -0.25 2.01
C GLU A 93 -4.68 0.43 0.67
N ILE A 94 -4.32 1.71 0.53
CA ILE A 94 -4.49 2.48 -0.71
C ILE A 94 -3.62 1.89 -1.81
N LEU A 95 -2.40 1.46 -1.49
CA LEU A 95 -1.50 0.82 -2.46
C LEU A 95 -2.10 -0.47 -3.03
N GLN A 96 -2.72 -1.31 -2.19
CA GLN A 96 -3.39 -2.53 -2.65
C GLN A 96 -4.60 -2.24 -3.54
N GLU A 97 -5.36 -1.19 -3.23
CA GLU A 97 -6.49 -0.75 -4.06
C GLU A 97 -6.02 -0.26 -5.43
N ARG A 98 -4.94 0.54 -5.44
CA ARG A 98 -4.31 1.02 -6.68
C ARG A 98 -3.72 -0.11 -7.51
N GLU A 99 -3.17 -1.13 -6.86
CA GLU A 99 -2.67 -2.32 -7.56
C GLU A 99 -3.80 -3.05 -8.31
N ILE A 100 -4.97 -3.22 -7.68
CA ILE A 100 -6.13 -3.80 -8.38
C ILE A 100 -6.55 -2.94 -9.57
N VAL A 101 -6.59 -1.63 -9.40
CA VAL A 101 -6.90 -0.69 -10.50
C VAL A 101 -5.87 -0.80 -11.62
N ARG A 102 -4.58 -0.91 -11.29
CA ARG A 102 -3.49 -1.10 -12.27
C ARG A 102 -3.73 -2.36 -13.11
N ILE A 103 -4.15 -3.44 -12.47
CA ILE A 103 -4.44 -4.70 -13.17
C ILE A 103 -5.67 -4.55 -14.07
N LEU A 104 -6.73 -3.89 -13.59
CA LEU A 104 -7.94 -3.64 -14.38
C LEU A 104 -7.63 -2.79 -15.62
N ILE A 105 -6.83 -1.74 -15.48
CA ILE A 105 -6.48 -0.84 -16.58
C ILE A 105 -5.57 -1.52 -17.61
N ASN A 106 -4.53 -2.24 -17.17
CA ASN A 106 -3.53 -2.81 -18.09
C ASN A 106 -3.92 -4.18 -18.66
N TYR A 107 -4.69 -4.97 -17.89
CA TYR A 107 -4.94 -6.37 -18.21
C TYR A 107 -6.42 -6.76 -18.11
N GLY A 108 -7.34 -5.81 -17.98
CA GLY A 108 -8.76 -6.11 -17.81
C GLY A 108 -9.40 -6.85 -19.00
N ASP A 109 -8.88 -6.62 -20.21
CA ASP A 109 -9.29 -7.22 -21.48
C ASP A 109 -8.62 -8.56 -21.78
N TYR A 110 -7.58 -8.94 -21.02
CA TYR A 110 -6.94 -10.24 -21.18
C TYR A 110 -7.86 -11.35 -20.72
N LEU A 111 -7.86 -12.47 -21.45
CA LEU A 111 -8.65 -13.65 -21.11
C LEU A 111 -7.90 -14.51 -20.09
N ALA A 112 -8.57 -14.83 -19.00
CA ALA A 112 -8.06 -15.68 -17.93
C ALA A 112 -8.15 -17.16 -18.33
N THR A 113 -7.22 -17.62 -19.16
CA THR A 113 -7.17 -19.00 -19.68
C THR A 113 -6.92 -20.07 -18.59
N TRP A 114 -6.61 -19.64 -17.37
CA TRP A 114 -6.33 -20.53 -16.23
C TRP A 114 -7.56 -20.87 -15.38
N GLU A 115 -8.74 -20.34 -15.71
CA GLU A 115 -9.97 -20.55 -14.94
C GLU A 115 -11.10 -21.07 -15.84
N GLY A 116 -11.62 -22.25 -15.51
CA GLY A 116 -12.74 -22.88 -16.24
C GLY A 116 -12.46 -23.05 -17.74
N ASP A 117 -13.45 -22.72 -18.56
CA ASP A 117 -13.40 -22.80 -20.04
C ASP A 117 -12.58 -21.67 -20.69
N GLY A 118 -11.88 -20.83 -19.92
CA GLY A 118 -10.81 -19.97 -20.42
C GLY A 118 -11.21 -18.67 -21.13
N ASP A 119 -12.51 -18.39 -21.28
CA ASP A 119 -13.02 -17.23 -22.03
C ASP A 119 -13.48 -16.06 -21.15
N ILE A 120 -13.17 -16.08 -19.84
CA ILE A 120 -13.58 -15.01 -18.92
C ILE A 120 -12.51 -13.90 -18.90
N PRO A 121 -12.86 -12.64 -19.14
CA PRO A 121 -11.93 -11.52 -18.99
C PRO A 121 -11.45 -11.37 -17.54
N VAL A 122 -10.19 -11.01 -17.36
CA VAL A 122 -9.59 -10.76 -16.04
C VAL A 122 -10.37 -9.67 -15.27
N ALA A 123 -10.90 -8.66 -15.96
CA ALA A 123 -11.77 -7.67 -15.32
C ALA A 123 -12.98 -8.31 -14.65
N GLY A 124 -13.69 -9.21 -15.35
CA GLY A 124 -14.85 -9.92 -14.79
C GLY A 124 -14.47 -10.78 -13.58
N LEU A 125 -13.33 -11.47 -13.66
CA LEU A 125 -12.82 -12.28 -12.56
C LEU A 125 -12.51 -11.44 -11.30
N LEU A 126 -11.80 -10.32 -11.49
CA LEU A 126 -11.46 -9.41 -10.40
C LEU A 126 -12.72 -8.84 -9.77
N LEU A 127 -13.62 -8.26 -10.58
CA LEU A 127 -14.86 -7.65 -10.12
C LEU A 127 -15.74 -8.62 -9.35
N GLY A 128 -15.86 -9.87 -9.82
CA GLY A 128 -16.62 -10.91 -9.12
C GLY A 128 -16.05 -11.22 -7.73
N ASN A 129 -14.72 -11.22 -7.60
CA ASN A 129 -14.03 -11.54 -6.35
C ASN A 129 -13.91 -10.38 -5.34
N ILE A 130 -14.17 -9.13 -5.77
CA ILE A 130 -14.04 -7.92 -4.94
C ILE A 130 -15.35 -7.12 -4.82
N SER A 131 -16.47 -7.73 -5.20
CA SER A 131 -17.79 -7.09 -5.18
C SER A 131 -18.23 -6.64 -3.78
N ASP A 132 -17.74 -7.32 -2.74
CA ASP A 132 -18.03 -7.11 -1.33
C ASP A 132 -17.02 -6.20 -0.61
N ILE A 133 -16.17 -5.50 -1.38
CA ILE A 133 -15.10 -4.64 -0.87
C ILE A 133 -15.30 -3.19 -1.33
N GLU A 134 -15.26 -2.28 -0.37
CA GLU A 134 -15.26 -0.84 -0.59
C GLU A 134 -13.83 -0.29 -0.59
N PHE A 135 -13.55 0.60 -1.53
CA PHE A 135 -12.24 1.22 -1.67
C PHE A 135 -12.22 2.53 -0.88
N LYS A 136 -11.16 2.73 -0.09
CA LYS A 136 -10.97 3.97 0.67
C LYS A 136 -10.46 5.10 -0.22
N ASP A 137 -9.67 4.77 -1.24
CA ASP A 137 -9.18 5.76 -2.21
C ASP A 137 -10.30 6.14 -3.19
N LYS A 138 -10.69 7.43 -3.17
CA LYS A 138 -11.79 7.96 -3.98
C LYS A 138 -11.55 7.78 -5.49
N ALA A 139 -10.31 8.00 -5.94
CA ALA A 139 -9.96 7.87 -7.35
C ALA A 139 -10.05 6.41 -7.81
N ALA A 140 -9.52 5.48 -6.99
CA ALA A 140 -9.58 4.05 -7.27
C ALA A 140 -11.03 3.52 -7.23
N ALA A 141 -11.83 3.99 -6.27
CA ALA A 141 -13.25 3.65 -6.16
C ALA A 141 -14.06 4.10 -7.39
N TYR A 142 -13.77 5.29 -7.92
CA TYR A 142 -14.42 5.77 -9.13
C TYR A 142 -14.12 4.87 -10.33
N ILE A 143 -12.84 4.56 -10.57
CA ILE A 143 -12.43 3.70 -11.69
C ILE A 143 -13.09 2.33 -11.56
N LEU A 144 -13.09 1.76 -10.35
CA LEU A 144 -13.75 0.49 -10.07
C LEU A 144 -15.25 0.52 -10.41
N ASN A 145 -15.96 1.59 -10.07
CA ASN A 145 -17.38 1.74 -10.40
C ASN A 145 -17.62 1.83 -11.91
N VAL A 146 -16.78 2.55 -12.66
CA VAL A 146 -16.87 2.58 -14.13
C VAL A 146 -16.72 1.17 -14.72
N TYR A 147 -15.77 0.37 -14.20
CA TYR A 147 -15.62 -1.03 -14.60
C TYR A 147 -16.83 -1.90 -14.22
N ARG A 148 -17.48 -1.65 -13.07
CA ARG A 148 -18.72 -2.36 -12.67
C ARG A 148 -19.86 -2.05 -13.64
N GLU A 149 -20.10 -0.77 -13.94
CA GLU A 149 -21.15 -0.36 -14.88
C GLU A 149 -20.93 -0.89 -16.30
N ALA A 150 -19.68 -0.96 -16.74
CA ALA A 150 -19.35 -1.53 -18.03
C ALA A 150 -19.51 -3.06 -18.05
N ALA A 151 -19.17 -3.74 -16.95
CA ALA A 151 -19.38 -5.18 -16.81
C ALA A 151 -20.88 -5.55 -16.86
N GLU A 152 -21.78 -4.73 -16.33
CA GLU A 152 -23.23 -4.90 -16.48
C GLU A 152 -23.69 -4.82 -17.95
N LYS A 153 -22.97 -4.07 -18.78
CA LYS A 153 -23.21 -3.94 -20.22
C LYS A 153 -22.46 -4.97 -21.06
N TYR A 154 -21.71 -5.87 -20.42
CA TYR A 154 -20.79 -6.81 -21.08
C TYR A 154 -19.72 -6.12 -21.94
N GLU A 155 -19.32 -4.90 -21.56
CA GLU A 155 -18.29 -4.11 -22.22
C GLU A 155 -17.08 -3.88 -21.28
N ILE A 156 -15.92 -3.58 -21.88
CA ILE A 156 -14.70 -3.21 -21.13
C ILE A 156 -14.40 -1.74 -21.42
N PRO A 157 -14.28 -0.88 -20.38
CA PRO A 157 -13.95 0.53 -20.57
C PRO A 157 -12.61 0.71 -21.29
N ASP A 158 -12.54 1.68 -22.21
CA ASP A 158 -11.26 2.08 -22.81
C ASP A 158 -10.45 2.91 -21.81
N THR A 159 -9.18 2.53 -21.62
CA THR A 159 -8.21 3.24 -20.79
C THR A 159 -8.14 4.75 -21.06
N LYS A 160 -8.40 5.17 -22.32
CA LYS A 160 -8.39 6.58 -22.72
C LYS A 160 -9.41 7.46 -22.01
N GLN A 161 -10.51 6.87 -21.57
CA GLN A 161 -11.57 7.58 -20.85
C GLN A 161 -11.08 8.07 -19.48
N PHE A 162 -10.12 7.38 -18.88
CA PHE A 162 -9.56 7.76 -17.58
C PHE A 162 -8.54 8.89 -17.68
N TYR A 163 -7.73 8.96 -18.75
CA TYR A 163 -6.78 10.06 -18.95
C TYR A 163 -7.46 11.41 -19.23
N SER A 164 -8.64 11.37 -19.86
CA SER A 164 -9.40 12.56 -20.23
C SER A 164 -10.42 12.97 -19.17
N ASN A 165 -10.37 12.35 -17.99
CA ASN A 165 -11.35 12.61 -16.94
C ASN A 165 -11.19 14.04 -16.40
N SER A 166 -12.30 14.63 -15.93
CA SER A 166 -12.32 15.98 -15.37
C SER A 166 -11.62 16.10 -14.03
N ASP A 167 -11.53 15.01 -13.26
CA ASP A 167 -10.80 14.98 -12.00
C ASP A 167 -9.31 14.66 -12.22
N PRO A 168 -8.38 15.57 -11.88
CA PRO A 168 -6.96 15.34 -12.05
C PRO A 168 -6.46 14.14 -11.24
N ALA A 169 -7.05 13.82 -10.09
CA ALA A 169 -6.60 12.69 -9.26
C ALA A 169 -6.84 11.34 -9.95
N ILE A 170 -7.91 11.24 -10.75
CA ILE A 170 -8.25 10.03 -11.50
C ILE A 170 -7.33 9.89 -12.71
N ALA A 171 -7.12 10.99 -13.44
CA ALA A 171 -6.20 11.03 -14.57
C ALA A 171 -4.77 10.67 -14.14
N ASP A 172 -4.28 11.26 -13.05
CA ASP A 172 -2.96 10.96 -12.50
C ASP A 172 -2.84 9.49 -12.08
N LEU A 173 -3.87 8.92 -11.43
CA LEU A 173 -3.86 7.51 -11.07
C LEU A 173 -3.78 6.61 -12.30
N ALA A 174 -4.60 6.87 -13.32
CA ALA A 174 -4.59 6.10 -14.56
C ALA A 174 -3.24 6.21 -15.30
N ILE A 175 -2.66 7.41 -15.38
CA ILE A 175 -1.33 7.62 -15.97
C ILE A 175 -0.27 6.82 -15.21
N ASN A 176 -0.27 6.89 -13.88
CA ASN A 176 0.67 6.15 -13.05
C ASN A 176 0.50 4.63 -13.18
N CYS A 177 -0.72 4.14 -13.40
CA CYS A 177 -0.98 2.72 -13.63
C CYS A 177 -0.38 2.20 -14.95
N VAL A 178 -0.36 3.03 -16.00
CA VAL A 178 0.13 2.63 -17.34
C VAL A 178 1.61 2.97 -17.54
N ALA A 179 2.13 3.97 -16.83
CA ALA A 179 3.51 4.39 -16.96
C ALA A 179 4.49 3.30 -16.47
N SER A 180 5.30 2.76 -17.38
CA SER A 180 6.45 1.94 -17.01
C SER A 180 7.65 2.82 -16.67
N LYS A 181 8.24 2.64 -15.48
CA LYS A 181 9.37 3.45 -15.01
C LYS A 181 10.65 3.24 -15.84
N TYR A 182 10.82 2.07 -16.44
CA TYR A 182 12.00 1.68 -17.19
C TYR A 182 11.59 0.95 -18.47
N SER A 183 12.08 1.43 -19.62
CA SER A 183 11.96 0.72 -20.91
C SER A 183 13.26 -0.03 -21.20
N LEU A 184 13.15 -1.32 -21.55
CA LEU A 184 14.31 -2.09 -22.02
C LEU A 184 14.76 -1.59 -23.39
N SER A 185 16.08 -1.57 -23.62
CA SER A 185 16.61 -1.32 -24.96
C SER A 185 16.20 -2.45 -25.90
N GLU A 186 15.77 -2.12 -27.11
CA GLU A 186 15.41 -3.09 -28.16
C GLU A 186 16.51 -4.14 -28.42
N ASN A 187 17.78 -3.75 -28.23
CA ASN A 187 18.94 -4.63 -28.42
C ASN A 187 19.05 -5.75 -27.38
N TRP A 188 18.30 -5.70 -26.28
CA TRP A 188 18.38 -6.65 -25.17
C TRP A 188 17.73 -8.00 -25.53
N ASN A 189 16.62 -7.95 -26.25
CA ASN A 189 15.87 -9.11 -26.75
C ASN A 189 16.12 -9.36 -28.26
N ASP A 190 17.30 -8.95 -28.75
CA ASP A 190 17.71 -9.19 -30.13
C ASP A 190 18.28 -10.61 -30.28
N ASP A 191 18.21 -11.17 -31.50
CA ASP A 191 18.69 -12.51 -31.87
C ASP A 191 20.18 -12.72 -31.52
N LYS A 192 20.93 -11.62 -31.39
CA LYS A 192 22.34 -11.63 -31.01
C LYS A 192 22.58 -11.84 -29.52
N ARG A 193 21.78 -11.21 -28.66
CA ARG A 193 22.00 -11.20 -27.20
C ARG A 193 21.16 -12.24 -26.47
N LYS A 194 19.96 -12.54 -26.99
CA LYS A 194 19.06 -13.59 -26.48
C LYS A 194 18.84 -13.51 -24.97
N ILE A 195 18.79 -12.29 -24.42
CA ILE A 195 18.52 -12.08 -23.00
C ILE A 195 17.01 -11.85 -22.87
N TYR A 196 16.29 -12.95 -22.65
CA TYR A 196 14.84 -12.92 -22.46
C TYR A 196 14.53 -12.43 -21.05
N VAL A 197 13.77 -11.35 -20.98
CA VAL A 197 13.21 -10.84 -19.72
C VAL A 197 11.75 -11.27 -19.67
N THR A 198 11.38 -11.94 -18.59
CA THR A 198 10.00 -12.34 -18.32
C THR A 198 9.10 -11.11 -18.28
N GLN A 199 8.00 -11.14 -19.02
CA GLN A 199 7.03 -10.06 -19.00
C GLN A 199 5.98 -10.27 -17.92
N GLU A 200 5.36 -9.18 -17.48
CA GLU A 200 4.35 -9.21 -16.41
C GLU A 200 3.12 -10.05 -16.80
N TYR A 201 2.70 -10.00 -18.07
CA TYR A 201 1.56 -10.80 -18.55
C TYR A 201 1.82 -12.32 -18.47
N GLU A 202 3.07 -12.77 -18.49
CA GLU A 202 3.41 -14.20 -18.37
C GLU A 202 3.08 -14.75 -16.98
N HIS A 203 3.07 -13.86 -15.98
CA HIS A 203 2.74 -14.17 -14.59
C HIS A 203 1.36 -13.62 -14.19
N LEU A 204 0.52 -13.26 -15.17
CA LEU A 204 -0.77 -12.61 -14.93
C LEU A 204 -1.66 -13.39 -13.98
N LYS A 205 -1.68 -14.72 -14.09
CA LYS A 205 -2.39 -15.61 -13.14
C LYS A 205 -1.96 -15.35 -11.70
N GLN A 206 -0.66 -15.42 -11.44
CA GLN A 206 -0.11 -15.25 -10.10
C GLN A 206 -0.40 -13.85 -9.57
N LEU A 207 -0.30 -12.85 -10.45
CA LEU A 207 -0.52 -11.46 -10.14
C LEU A 207 -1.98 -11.19 -9.73
N VAL A 208 -2.94 -11.63 -10.55
CA VAL A 208 -4.38 -11.50 -10.28
C VAL A 208 -4.77 -12.24 -9.00
N VAL A 209 -4.35 -13.50 -8.86
CA VAL A 209 -4.66 -14.33 -7.67
C VAL A 209 -4.08 -13.69 -6.40
N THR A 210 -2.85 -13.20 -6.46
CA THR A 210 -2.18 -12.55 -5.33
C THR A 210 -2.90 -11.26 -4.94
N ALA A 211 -3.30 -10.42 -5.91
CA ALA A 211 -4.06 -9.20 -5.64
C ALA A 211 -5.39 -9.49 -4.94
N ILE A 212 -6.15 -10.48 -5.43
CA ILE A 212 -7.42 -10.93 -4.83
C ILE A 212 -7.20 -11.41 -3.39
N TYR A 213 -6.19 -12.25 -3.16
CA TYR A 213 -5.94 -12.79 -1.82
C TYR A 213 -5.45 -11.75 -0.84
N ARG A 214 -4.67 -10.75 -1.28
CA ARG A 214 -4.26 -9.63 -0.42
C ARG A 214 -5.45 -8.82 0.07
N ILE A 215 -6.36 -8.44 -0.83
CA ILE A 215 -7.52 -7.64 -0.43
C ILE A 215 -8.52 -8.43 0.42
N LYS A 216 -8.72 -9.73 0.13
CA LYS A 216 -9.54 -10.61 0.97
C LYS A 216 -8.92 -10.80 2.36
N LYS A 217 -7.59 -10.98 2.45
CA LYS A 217 -6.89 -11.07 3.73
C LYS A 217 -7.11 -9.81 4.57
N ARG A 218 -7.01 -8.63 3.94
CA ARG A 218 -7.28 -7.34 4.59
C ARG A 218 -8.70 -7.27 5.16
N LYS A 219 -9.70 -7.69 4.39
CA LYS A 219 -11.10 -7.73 4.86
C LYS A 219 -11.25 -8.63 6.10
N ILE A 220 -10.66 -9.81 6.07
CA ILE A 220 -10.66 -10.74 7.21
C ILE A 220 -9.97 -10.10 8.43
N GLU A 221 -8.83 -9.44 8.25
CA GLU A 221 -8.14 -8.75 9.35
C GLU A 221 -8.99 -7.62 9.97
N ALA A 222 -9.71 -6.86 9.15
CA ALA A 222 -10.63 -5.82 9.62
C ALA A 222 -11.82 -6.41 10.40
N GLU A 223 -12.44 -7.47 9.88
CA GLU A 223 -13.54 -8.19 10.57
C GLU A 223 -13.07 -8.82 11.89
N MET A 224 -11.86 -9.38 11.91
CA MET A 224 -11.24 -9.90 13.13
C MET A 224 -10.99 -8.80 14.17
N HIS A 225 -10.59 -7.61 13.73
CA HIS A 225 -10.44 -6.47 14.63
C HIS A 225 -11.78 -6.07 15.24
N HIS A 226 -12.83 -5.99 14.42
CA HIS A 226 -14.17 -5.67 14.88
C HIS A 226 -14.68 -6.68 15.91
N ILE A 227 -14.57 -7.99 15.65
CA ILE A 227 -14.97 -9.04 16.60
C ILE A 227 -14.16 -8.96 17.89
N ARG A 228 -12.87 -8.62 17.83
CA ARG A 228 -12.07 -8.39 19.04
C ARG A 228 -12.54 -7.21 19.87
N GLU A 229 -13.11 -6.18 19.24
CA GLU A 229 -13.70 -5.06 19.98
C GLU A 229 -15.06 -5.41 20.57
N GLU A 230 -15.89 -6.16 19.84
CA GLU A 230 -17.16 -6.68 20.35
C GLU A 230 -16.93 -7.57 21.57
N MET A 231 -15.97 -8.50 21.51
CA MET A 231 -15.60 -9.38 22.63
C MET A 231 -15.14 -8.62 23.90
N LYS A 232 -14.69 -7.37 23.81
CA LYS A 232 -14.30 -6.58 24.99
C LYS A 232 -15.50 -6.00 25.75
N HIS A 233 -16.60 -5.78 25.05
CA HIS A 233 -17.77 -5.08 25.59
C HIS A 233 -18.94 -6.04 25.87
N GLU A 234 -18.91 -7.24 25.29
CA GLU A 234 -19.94 -8.26 25.48
C GLU A 234 -19.91 -8.84 26.90
N GLN A 235 -21.10 -8.95 27.52
CA GLN A 235 -21.25 -9.50 28.88
C GLN A 235 -22.03 -10.82 28.91
N ASP A 236 -22.73 -11.17 27.82
CA ASP A 236 -23.44 -12.44 27.72
C ASP A 236 -22.50 -13.58 27.29
N VAL A 237 -22.49 -14.66 28.08
CA VAL A 237 -21.64 -15.84 27.88
C VAL A 237 -22.00 -16.56 26.58
N ALA A 238 -23.28 -16.63 26.22
CA ALA A 238 -23.71 -17.32 25.00
C ALA A 238 -23.26 -16.57 23.74
N ASN A 239 -23.39 -15.24 23.71
CA ASN A 239 -22.88 -14.42 22.60
C ASN A 239 -21.34 -14.48 22.52
N LEU A 240 -20.65 -14.50 23.65
CA LEU A 240 -19.19 -14.59 23.71
C LEU A 240 -18.68 -15.89 23.07
N GLU A 241 -19.35 -17.03 23.33
CA GLU A 241 -19.02 -18.31 22.66
C GLU A 241 -19.18 -18.24 21.13
N VAL A 242 -20.26 -17.62 20.65
CA VAL A 242 -20.49 -17.42 19.20
C VAL A 242 -19.42 -16.53 18.58
N LEU A 243 -19.07 -15.42 19.24
CA LEU A 243 -18.01 -14.49 18.81
C LEU A 243 -16.64 -15.18 18.73
N ILE A 244 -16.29 -16.00 19.73
CA ILE A 244 -15.05 -16.79 19.73
C ILE A 244 -15.03 -17.76 18.55
N PHE A 245 -16.13 -18.49 18.31
CA PHE A 245 -16.20 -19.45 17.20
C PHE A 245 -16.03 -18.75 15.84
N LYS A 246 -16.71 -17.60 15.65
CA LYS A 246 -16.56 -16.78 14.43
C LYS A 246 -15.11 -16.30 14.27
N TYR A 247 -14.49 -15.81 15.33
CA TYR A 247 -13.09 -15.38 15.31
C TYR A 247 -12.12 -16.52 14.96
N GLN A 248 -12.32 -17.73 15.50
CA GLN A 248 -11.51 -18.90 15.16
C GLN A 248 -11.63 -19.27 13.69
N LYS A 249 -12.84 -19.25 13.12
CA LYS A 249 -13.07 -19.52 11.69
C LYS A 249 -12.38 -18.49 10.79
N LEU A 250 -12.46 -17.21 11.13
CA LEU A 250 -11.75 -16.16 10.41
C LEU A 250 -10.23 -16.31 10.54
N LYS A 251 -9.72 -16.74 11.70
CA LYS A 251 -8.29 -17.00 11.90
C LYS A 251 -7.79 -18.18 11.06
N GLU A 252 -8.58 -19.24 10.93
CA GLU A 252 -8.28 -20.37 10.03
C GLU A 252 -8.20 -19.90 8.58
N ALA A 253 -9.15 -19.08 8.13
CA ALA A 253 -9.17 -18.51 6.78
C ALA A 253 -7.97 -17.59 6.53
N GLU A 254 -7.62 -16.71 7.48
CA GLU A 254 -6.44 -15.84 7.40
C GLU A 254 -5.14 -16.64 7.24
N ARG A 255 -5.00 -17.75 7.97
CA ARG A 255 -3.86 -18.65 7.84
C ARG A 255 -3.79 -19.30 6.46
N LEU A 256 -4.92 -19.74 5.92
CA LEU A 256 -4.99 -20.34 4.58
C LEU A 256 -4.59 -19.32 3.51
N LEU A 257 -5.13 -18.09 3.56
CA LEU A 257 -4.75 -17.00 2.66
C LEU A 257 -3.26 -16.65 2.79
N GLY A 258 -2.71 -16.65 4.00
CA GLY A 258 -1.27 -16.46 4.24
C GLY A 258 -0.42 -17.52 3.53
N GLY A 259 -0.89 -18.77 3.50
CA GLY A 259 -0.25 -19.87 2.77
C GLY A 259 -0.24 -19.66 1.26
N PHE A 260 -1.37 -19.26 0.68
CA PHE A 260 -1.46 -18.98 -0.76
C PHE A 260 -0.62 -17.78 -1.19
N LEU A 261 -0.41 -16.81 -0.29
CA LEU A 261 0.44 -15.64 -0.51
C LEU A 261 1.93 -15.91 -0.28
N GLY A 262 2.33 -17.13 0.10
CA GLY A 262 3.73 -17.48 0.39
C GLY A 262 4.30 -16.85 1.67
N ASN A 263 3.46 -16.26 2.51
CA ASN A 263 3.87 -15.51 3.71
C ASN A 263 4.05 -16.39 4.96
N THR A 264 3.71 -17.68 4.88
CA THR A 264 3.76 -18.57 6.04
C THR A 264 5.18 -19.10 6.26
N ILE A 265 5.94 -18.44 7.12
CA ILE A 265 7.10 -19.07 7.77
C ILE A 265 6.54 -20.18 8.65
N VAL A 266 6.66 -21.42 8.17
CA VAL A 266 6.46 -22.62 8.99
C VAL A 266 7.48 -22.52 10.13
N LYS A 267 7.00 -22.31 11.36
CA LYS A 267 7.81 -22.48 12.56
C LYS A 267 7.80 -23.94 12.97
#